data_AF-A0A7J2JPD1-F1
#
_entry.id   AF-A0A7J2JPD1-F1
#
_cell.length_a   1.000
_cell.length_b   1.000
_cell.length_c   1.000
_cell.angle_alpha   90.00
_cell.angle_beta   90.00
_cell.angle_gamma   90.00
#
_symmetry.space_group_name_H-M   'P 1'
#
loop_
_entity.id
_entity.type
_entity.pdbx_description
1 polymer ?
#
loop_
_entity_poly.entity_id
_entity_poly.type
_entity_poly.pdbx_seq_one_letter_code
_entity_poly.pdbx_strand_id
1 'polypeptide(L)'
;MSEWARRAHHYLNITGRFRGFKNLREGQRYEVVKEGLLEFLEQNSLSREEAEEALEWFLRRRKIHEARALAKIMKLKIGKRK
;
A
#
# COMPACT_ATOMS: atom_id res chain seq x y z
N MET A 1 0.97 12.47 -10.03
CA MET A 1 1.69 12.24 -8.74
C MET A 1 0.62 11.76 -7.78
N SER A 2 0.63 10.49 -7.33
CA SER A 2 -0.51 9.97 -6.55
C SER A 2 -0.56 10.57 -5.15
N GLU A 3 -1.52 11.47 -4.92
CA GLU A 3 -1.77 12.08 -3.61
C GLU A 3 -2.30 11.04 -2.61
N TRP A 4 -3.14 10.12 -3.08
CA TRP A 4 -3.68 9.02 -2.28
C TRP A 4 -2.57 8.13 -1.72
N ALA A 5 -1.60 7.70 -2.54
CA ALA A 5 -0.51 6.84 -2.07
C ALA A 5 0.35 7.51 -0.99
N ARG A 6 0.57 8.82 -1.11
CA ARG A 6 1.29 9.60 -0.10
C ARG A 6 0.52 9.64 1.22
N ARG A 7 -0.79 9.89 1.16
CA ARG A 7 -1.67 9.91 2.34
C ARG A 7 -1.77 8.54 2.99
N ALA A 8 -1.94 7.47 2.20
CA ALA A 8 -1.97 6.10 2.69
C ALA A 8 -0.65 5.70 3.37
N HIS A 9 0.50 5.98 2.75
CA HIS A 9 1.80 5.70 3.37
C HIS A 9 2.01 6.49 4.66
N HIS A 10 1.62 7.77 4.65
CA HIS A 10 1.70 8.61 5.85
C HIS A 10 0.80 8.07 6.97
N TYR A 11 -0.43 7.66 6.65
CA TYR A 11 -1.38 7.05 7.58
C TYR A 11 -0.78 5.80 8.25
N LEU A 12 -0.25 4.85 7.47
CA LEU A 12 0.41 3.65 7.99
C LEU A 12 1.57 3.98 8.95
N ASN A 13 2.30 5.06 8.65
CA ASN A 13 3.42 5.51 9.48
C ASN A 13 2.94 6.11 10.82
N ILE A 14 1.94 6.99 10.81
CA ILE A 14 1.45 7.65 12.02
C ILE A 14 0.66 6.70 12.93
N THR A 15 -0.03 5.71 12.37
CA THR A 15 -0.73 4.68 13.15
C THR A 15 0.21 3.62 13.72
N GLY A 16 1.53 3.77 13.52
CA GLY A 16 2.53 2.88 14.10
C GLY A 16 2.60 1.50 13.47
N ARG A 17 1.99 1.27 12.30
CA ARG A 17 2.01 -0.05 11.62
C ARG A 17 3.41 -0.45 11.14
N PHE A 18 4.31 0.53 10.99
CA PHE A 18 5.72 0.27 10.72
C PHE A 18 6.60 0.15 11.99
N ARG A 19 6.04 0.23 13.20
CA ARG A 19 6.81 -0.01 14.43
C ARG A 19 7.21 -1.48 14.49
N GLY A 20 8.50 -1.73 14.69
CA GLY A 20 9.04 -3.10 14.72
C GLY A 20 8.98 -3.84 13.38
N PHE A 21 8.69 -3.16 12.26
CA PHE A 21 8.49 -3.79 10.95
C PHE A 21 9.68 -4.64 10.52
N LYS A 22 10.91 -4.22 10.86
CA LYS A 22 12.15 -4.97 10.59
C LYS A 22 12.21 -6.32 11.31
N ASN A 23 11.55 -6.47 12.45
CA ASN A 23 11.54 -7.69 13.26
C ASN A 23 10.44 -8.69 12.83
N LEU A 24 9.51 -8.24 11.97
CA LEU A 24 8.43 -9.09 11.45
C LEU A 24 8.91 -9.94 10.27
N ARG A 25 8.35 -11.15 10.14
CA ARG A 25 8.51 -12.01 8.95
C ARG A 25 7.80 -11.39 7.74
N GLU A 26 8.17 -11.79 6.52
CA GLU A 26 7.61 -11.23 5.28
C GLU A 26 6.07 -11.30 5.24
N GLY A 27 5.48 -12.43 5.62
CA GLY A 27 4.02 -12.58 5.68
C GLY A 27 3.35 -11.66 6.71
N GLN A 28 3.98 -11.45 7.86
CA GLN A 28 3.47 -10.55 8.90
C GLN A 28 3.54 -9.08 8.46
N ARG A 29 4.63 -8.69 7.79
CA ARG A 29 4.76 -7.35 7.19
C ARG A 29 3.66 -7.07 6.18
N TYR A 30 3.35 -8.07 5.36
CA TYR A 30 2.29 -7.97 4.37
C TYR A 30 0.91 -7.80 5.02
N GLU A 31 0.55 -8.63 6.01
CA GLU A 31 -0.76 -8.53 6.67
C GLU A 31 -0.94 -7.19 7.39
N VAL A 32 0.06 -6.71 8.14
CA VAL A 32 -0.01 -5.40 8.82
C VAL A 32 -0.24 -4.25 7.84
N VAL A 33 0.40 -4.29 6.68
CA VAL A 33 0.21 -3.27 5.63
C VAL A 33 -1.17 -3.40 4.98
N LYS A 34 -1.60 -4.63 4.70
CA LYS A 34 -2.92 -4.91 4.09
C LYS A 34 -4.05 -4.43 5.00
N GLU A 35 -4.02 -4.76 6.28
CA GLU A 35 -5.00 -4.30 7.28
C GLU A 35 -5.05 -2.76 7.31
N GLY A 36 -3.90 -2.10 7.37
CA GLY A 36 -3.87 -0.65 7.40
C GLY A 36 -4.34 0.02 6.11
N LEU A 37 -4.10 -0.59 4.95
CA LEU A 37 -4.65 -0.09 3.68
C LEU A 37 -6.17 -0.30 3.59
N LEU A 38 -6.69 -1.41 4.11
CA LEU A 38 -8.13 -1.64 4.18
C LEU A 38 -8.82 -0.61 5.07
N GLU A 39 -8.30 -0.37 6.28
CA GLU A 39 -8.84 0.66 7.17
C GLU A 39 -8.77 2.06 6.53
N PHE A 40 -7.67 2.37 5.83
CA PHE A 40 -7.55 3.65 5.15
C PHE A 40 -8.58 3.81 4.02
N LEU A 41 -8.89 2.72 3.30
CA LEU A 41 -9.86 2.69 2.21
C LEU A 41 -11.30 2.91 2.69
N GLU A 42 -11.65 2.50 3.91
CA GLU A 42 -12.98 2.74 4.49
C GLU A 42 -13.32 4.24 4.56
N GLN A 43 -12.30 5.08 4.79
CA GLN A 43 -12.45 6.54 4.87
C GLN A 43 -12.01 7.28 3.60
N ASN A 44 -11.29 6.60 2.70
CA ASN A 44 -10.68 7.19 1.51
C ASN A 44 -10.88 6.26 0.32
N SER A 45 -12.11 6.21 -0.17
CA SER A 45 -12.49 5.43 -1.35
C SER A 45 -11.53 5.71 -2.50
N LEU A 46 -11.14 4.65 -3.20
CA LEU A 46 -10.14 4.71 -4.23
C LEU A 46 -10.74 4.19 -5.53
N SER A 47 -10.74 5.02 -6.58
CA SER A 47 -11.12 4.57 -7.92
C SER A 47 -10.05 3.66 -8.52
N ARG A 48 -10.39 2.99 -9.62
CA ARG A 48 -9.43 2.12 -10.31
C ARG A 48 -8.22 2.89 -10.86
N GLU A 49 -8.45 4.06 -11.45
CA GLU A 49 -7.40 4.90 -12.03
C GLU A 49 -6.45 5.40 -10.93
N GLU A 50 -6.98 5.91 -9.83
CA GLU A 50 -6.17 6.33 -8.67
C GLU A 50 -5.41 5.16 -8.05
N ALA A 51 -5.99 3.95 -8.05
CA ALA A 51 -5.31 2.75 -7.58
C ALA A 51 -4.11 2.37 -8.45
N GLU A 52 -4.24 2.50 -9.77
CA GLU A 52 -3.14 2.28 -10.72
C GLU A 52 -2.04 3.33 -10.52
N GLU A 53 -2.39 4.61 -10.36
CA GLU A 53 -1.42 5.66 -10.04
C GLU A 53 -0.73 5.43 -8.68
N ALA A 54 -1.50 5.01 -7.67
CA ALA A 54 -0.99 4.75 -6.34
C ALA A 54 -0.03 3.56 -6.33
N LEU A 55 -0.39 2.49 -7.07
CA LEU A 55 0.45 1.31 -7.26
C LEU A 55 1.77 1.69 -7.93
N GLU A 56 1.72 2.49 -8.99
CA GLU A 56 2.92 2.98 -9.68
C GLU A 56 3.81 3.78 -8.72
N TRP A 57 3.20 4.67 -7.92
CA TRP A 57 3.94 5.48 -6.96
C TRP A 57 4.66 4.60 -5.91
N PHE A 58 3.99 3.59 -5.37
CA PHE A 58 4.59 2.65 -4.42
C PHE A 58 5.79 1.91 -5.04
N LEU A 59 5.63 1.40 -6.26
CA LEU A 59 6.71 0.71 -6.98
C LEU A 59 7.91 1.63 -7.23
N ARG A 60 7.68 2.85 -7.73
CA ARG A 60 8.74 3.84 -7.96
C ARG A 60 9.50 4.19 -6.67
N ARG A 61 8.83 4.16 -5.52
CA ARG A 61 9.42 4.44 -4.18
C ARG A 61 9.96 3.18 -3.48
N ARG A 62 10.01 2.03 -4.15
CA ARG A 62 10.42 0.72 -3.59
C ARG A 62 9.58 0.26 -2.38
N LYS A 63 8.31 0.69 -2.31
CA LYS A 63 7.34 0.34 -1.27
C LYS A 63 6.60 -0.95 -1.66
N ILE A 64 7.34 -2.06 -1.67
CA ILE A 64 6.89 -3.31 -2.29
C ILE A 64 5.73 -3.96 -1.52
N HIS A 65 5.72 -3.86 -0.18
CA HIS A 65 4.65 -4.43 0.62
C HIS A 65 3.34 -3.68 0.40
N GLU A 66 3.37 -2.35 0.39
CA GLU A 66 2.21 -1.51 0.08
C GLU A 66 1.71 -1.76 -1.35
N ALA A 67 2.62 -1.84 -2.33
CA ALA A 67 2.27 -2.15 -3.71
C ALA A 67 1.58 -3.52 -3.84
N ARG A 68 2.14 -4.56 -3.21
CA ARG A 68 1.56 -5.92 -3.23
C ARG A 68 0.19 -5.97 -2.56
N ALA A 69 0.06 -5.34 -1.40
CA ALA A 69 -1.20 -5.30 -0.67
C ALA A 69 -2.28 -4.54 -1.46
N LEU A 70 -1.97 -3.34 -1.97
CA LEU A 70 -2.91 -2.54 -2.75
C LEU A 70 -3.38 -3.30 -4.02
N ALA A 71 -2.44 -3.89 -4.77
CA ALA A 71 -2.78 -4.66 -5.96
C ALA A 71 -3.69 -5.85 -5.65
N LYS A 72 -3.45 -6.55 -4.52
CA LYS A 72 -4.29 -7.67 -4.10
C LYS A 72 -5.70 -7.20 -3.70
N ILE A 73 -5.81 -6.12 -2.94
CA ILE A 73 -7.09 -5.54 -2.50
C ILE A 73 -7.93 -5.12 -3.71
N MET A 74 -7.32 -4.38 -4.64
CA MET A 74 -8.00 -3.83 -5.82
C MET A 74 -8.13 -4.83 -6.97
N LYS A 75 -7.68 -6.08 -6.79
CA LYS A 75 -7.63 -7.13 -7.83
C LYS A 75 -6.89 -6.67 -9.09
N LEU A 76 -5.88 -5.82 -8.93
CA LEU A 76 -5.03 -5.32 -10.01
C LEU A 76 -3.83 -6.24 -10.22
N LYS A 77 -3.39 -6.39 -11.47
CA LYS A 77 -2.13 -7.07 -11.77
C LYS A 77 -0.99 -6.08 -11.59
N ILE A 78 0.00 -6.44 -10.77
CA ILE A 78 1.29 -5.74 -10.75
C ILE A 78 1.99 -6.09 -12.05
N GLY A 79 1.83 -5.24 -13.07
CA GLY A 79 2.54 -5.40 -14.32
C GLY A 79 4.04 -5.45 -14.03
N LYS A 80 4.73 -6.52 -14.43
CA LYS A 80 6.18 -6.48 -14.61
C LYS A 80 6.43 -5.41 -15.66
N ARG A 81 6.93 -4.23 -15.26
CA ARG A 81 7.54 -3.32 -16.23
C ARG A 81 8.66 -4.11 -16.93
N LYS A 82 8.49 -4.31 -18.24
CA LYS A 82 9.58 -4.69 -19.14
C LYS A 82 10.59 -3.55 -19.21
#